data_AF-A0A4R3EW87-F1
#
_entry.id   AF-A0A4R3EW87-F1
#
_cell.length_a   1.000
_cell.length_b   1.000
_cell.length_c   1.000
_cell.angle_alpha   90.00
_cell.angle_beta   90.00
_cell.angle_gamma   90.00
#
_symmetry.space_group_name_H-M   'P 1'
#
loop_
_entity.id
_entity.type
_entity.pdbx_description
1 polymer ?
#
loop_
_entity_poly.entity_id
_entity_poly.type
_entity_poly.pdbx_seq_one_letter_code
_entity_poly.pdbx_strand_id
1 'polypeptide(L)'
;MAAASVPEVMINSNGIRLARLDYAKRLHEVAPASLVAISLDSADTKTNDQHRGAGGISAVNAIENLVSLGHAVCISTVMTGDNFKSAESLIDRFFPDVRVFRFFPRIPRSVAEANDDEYWTELSIFFERVQQRAGTQPWLKPILPYKSVQRSEQGLMFDTLEHCCCAFSKAFIDSSLQVYPCYYSANTDTRYGDLLQDSFKAIWSGERARETREASRLRSLCSVSLLRPHVPHKFHSQDWAHGLT
;
A
#
# COMPACT_ATOMS: atom_id res chain seq x y z
N MET A 1 21.17 -5.85 19.70
CA MET A 1 20.15 -6.82 19.22
C MET A 1 19.60 -6.26 17.91
N ALA A 2 19.61 -7.08 16.86
CA ALA A 2 19.51 -6.67 15.46
C ALA A 2 18.38 -5.67 15.19
N ALA A 3 18.73 -4.50 14.63
CA ALA A 3 17.78 -3.70 13.90
C ALA A 3 17.16 -4.63 12.86
N ALA A 4 15.89 -4.98 13.02
CA ALA A 4 15.20 -5.89 12.13
C ALA A 4 15.28 -5.28 10.72
N SER A 5 16.18 -5.81 9.89
CA SER A 5 16.36 -5.37 8.51
C SER A 5 15.01 -5.45 7.84
N VAL A 6 14.49 -4.30 7.39
CA VAL A 6 13.36 -4.30 6.45
C VAL A 6 13.80 -5.20 5.29
N PRO A 7 13.03 -6.24 4.93
CA PRO A 7 13.41 -7.10 3.82
C PRO A 7 13.65 -6.24 2.59
N GLU A 8 14.80 -6.41 1.95
CA GLU A 8 15.24 -5.63 0.80
C GLU A 8 14.27 -5.77 -0.38
N VAL A 9 13.51 -6.87 -0.41
CA VAL A 9 12.54 -7.19 -1.45
C VAL A 9 11.20 -7.55 -0.82
N MET A 10 10.16 -6.90 -1.33
CA MET A 10 8.77 -7.23 -1.05
C MET A 10 8.04 -7.59 -2.32
N ILE A 11 7.26 -8.68 -2.28
CA ILE A 11 6.48 -9.16 -3.41
C ILE A 11 5.00 -9.05 -3.04
N ASN A 12 4.26 -8.18 -3.74
CA ASN A 12 2.80 -8.11 -3.59
C ASN A 12 2.15 -9.14 -4.52
N SER A 13 1.24 -9.94 -3.99
CA SER A 13 0.52 -10.97 -4.74
C SER A 13 -0.93 -11.10 -4.27
N ASN A 14 -1.82 -11.57 -5.15
CA ASN A 14 -3.16 -12.02 -4.78
C ASN A 14 -3.18 -13.48 -4.28
N GLY A 15 -2.04 -14.15 -4.23
CA GLY A 15 -1.89 -15.50 -3.69
C GLY A 15 -2.27 -16.64 -4.65
N ILE A 16 -2.97 -16.39 -5.76
CA ILE A 16 -3.53 -17.45 -6.62
C ILE A 16 -2.47 -18.47 -7.08
N ARG A 17 -1.30 -17.99 -7.55
CA ARG A 17 -0.22 -18.90 -7.98
C ARG A 17 0.49 -19.60 -6.82
N LEU A 18 0.59 -18.92 -5.67
CA LEU A 18 1.26 -19.37 -4.46
C LEU A 18 0.41 -20.37 -3.66
N ALA A 19 -0.89 -20.46 -3.96
CA ALA A 19 -1.75 -21.54 -3.48
C ALA A 19 -1.28 -22.93 -3.96
N ARG A 20 -0.51 -22.99 -5.06
CA ARG A 20 0.16 -24.21 -5.51
C ARG A 20 1.49 -24.36 -4.78
N LEU A 21 1.62 -25.42 -3.98
CA LEU A 21 2.77 -25.62 -3.10
C LEU A 21 4.11 -25.70 -3.85
N ASP A 22 4.13 -26.30 -5.05
CA ASP A 22 5.32 -26.36 -5.91
C ASP A 22 5.81 -24.95 -6.30
N TYR A 23 4.89 -24.04 -6.61
CA TYR A 23 5.22 -22.65 -6.92
C TYR A 23 5.71 -21.88 -5.69
N ALA A 24 5.08 -22.10 -4.52
CA ALA A 24 5.53 -21.50 -3.26
C ALA A 24 6.93 -21.98 -2.86
N LYS A 25 7.23 -23.28 -3.02
CA LYS A 25 8.57 -23.84 -2.80
C LYS A 25 9.61 -23.18 -3.69
N ARG A 26 9.34 -23.07 -4.99
CA ARG A 26 10.23 -22.39 -5.93
C ARG A 26 10.51 -20.94 -5.54
N LEU A 27 9.50 -20.19 -5.08
CA LEU A 27 9.70 -18.83 -4.59
C LEU A 27 10.59 -18.81 -3.33
N HIS A 28 10.31 -19.69 -2.37
CA HIS A 28 11.11 -19.80 -1.15
C HIS A 28 12.58 -20.14 -1.45
N GLU A 29 12.84 -21.03 -2.41
CA GLU A 29 14.19 -21.40 -2.84
C GLU A 29 14.96 -20.22 -3.47
N VAL A 30 14.33 -19.42 -4.32
CA VAL A 30 15.02 -18.34 -5.07
C VAL A 30 15.08 -17.01 -4.31
N ALA A 31 14.16 -16.76 -3.39
CA ALA A 31 14.05 -15.50 -2.66
C ALA A 31 13.68 -15.70 -1.17
N PRO A 32 14.43 -16.52 -0.41
CA PRO A 32 14.06 -16.92 0.95
C PRO A 32 13.93 -15.74 1.94
N ALA A 33 14.64 -14.64 1.68
CA ALA A 33 14.63 -13.44 2.52
C ALA A 33 13.54 -12.41 2.13
N SER A 34 12.76 -12.67 1.09
CA SER A 34 11.70 -11.74 0.66
C SER A 34 10.51 -11.75 1.63
N LEU A 35 9.81 -10.62 1.70
CA LEU A 35 8.50 -10.57 2.37
C LEU A 35 7.39 -10.63 1.32
N VAL A 36 6.56 -11.67 1.39
CA VAL A 36 5.44 -11.82 0.46
C VAL A 36 4.19 -11.21 1.09
N ALA A 37 3.70 -10.12 0.49
CA ALA A 37 2.46 -9.47 0.86
C ALA A 37 1.30 -10.10 0.08
N ILE A 38 0.51 -10.94 0.75
CA ILE A 38 -0.70 -11.56 0.18
C ILE A 38 -1.89 -10.64 0.41
N SER A 39 -2.61 -10.35 -0.68
CA SER A 39 -3.82 -9.55 -0.64
C SER A 39 -4.99 -10.40 -0.12
N LEU A 40 -5.56 -10.04 1.03
CA LEU A 40 -6.71 -10.71 1.62
C LEU A 40 -7.48 -9.69 2.47
N ASP A 41 -8.76 -9.48 2.15
CA ASP A 41 -9.56 -8.41 2.75
C ASP A 41 -10.40 -8.87 3.95
N SER A 42 -10.57 -10.18 4.12
CA SER A 42 -11.31 -10.80 5.22
C SER A 42 -10.86 -12.23 5.44
N ALA A 43 -10.94 -12.73 6.68
CA ALA A 43 -10.71 -14.14 6.97
C ALA A 43 -11.83 -15.03 6.43
N ASP A 44 -13.04 -14.46 6.25
CA ASP A 44 -14.11 -15.11 5.49
C ASP A 44 -13.86 -14.90 3.99
N THR A 45 -13.54 -15.99 3.31
CA THR A 45 -13.29 -16.01 1.87
C THR A 45 -14.49 -15.52 1.05
N LYS A 46 -15.73 -15.65 1.55
CA LYS A 46 -16.91 -15.10 0.86
C LYS A 46 -16.91 -13.58 0.88
N THR A 47 -16.67 -12.96 2.03
CA THR A 47 -16.54 -11.50 2.16
C THR A 47 -15.35 -10.97 1.36
N ASN A 48 -14.24 -11.70 1.32
CA ASN A 48 -13.11 -11.35 0.46
C ASN A 48 -13.51 -11.33 -1.03
N ASP A 49 -14.19 -12.38 -1.48
CA ASP A 49 -14.53 -12.55 -2.90
C ASP A 49 -15.62 -11.59 -3.38
N GLN A 50 -16.48 -11.10 -2.48
CA GLN A 50 -17.40 -9.98 -2.79
C GLN A 50 -16.66 -8.74 -3.30
N HIS A 51 -15.46 -8.45 -2.77
CA HIS A 51 -14.67 -7.28 -3.15
C HIS A 51 -13.66 -7.59 -4.26
N ARG A 52 -13.09 -8.79 -4.25
CA ARG A 52 -11.99 -9.18 -5.16
C ARG A 52 -12.45 -10.00 -6.36
N GLY A 53 -13.73 -10.34 -6.43
CA GLY A 53 -14.34 -11.18 -7.47
C GLY A 53 -14.14 -12.68 -7.24
N ALA A 54 -12.93 -13.11 -6.89
CA ALA A 54 -12.61 -14.50 -6.54
C ALA A 54 -11.23 -14.63 -5.88
N GLY A 55 -10.95 -15.80 -5.31
CA GLY A 55 -9.59 -16.23 -4.97
C GLY A 55 -9.24 -16.16 -3.49
N GLY A 56 -10.19 -15.87 -2.60
CA GLY A 56 -9.98 -15.83 -1.16
C GLY A 56 -9.43 -17.15 -0.61
N ILE A 57 -9.97 -18.28 -1.05
CA ILE A 57 -9.45 -19.62 -0.68
C ILE A 57 -7.99 -19.77 -1.14
N SER A 58 -7.68 -19.33 -2.36
CA SER A 58 -6.31 -19.39 -2.88
C SER A 58 -5.35 -18.50 -2.09
N ALA A 59 -5.79 -17.30 -1.68
CA ALA A 59 -4.99 -16.40 -0.85
C ALA A 59 -4.69 -17.01 0.53
N VAL A 60 -5.70 -17.63 1.16
CA VAL A 60 -5.54 -18.40 2.40
C VAL A 60 -4.51 -19.53 2.22
N ASN A 61 -4.69 -20.38 1.20
CA ASN A 61 -3.79 -21.49 0.93
C ASN A 61 -2.36 -21.01 0.64
N ALA A 62 -2.21 -19.85 -0.02
CA ALA A 62 -0.90 -19.24 -0.26
C ALA A 62 -0.21 -18.83 1.05
N ILE A 63 -0.95 -18.23 1.99
CA ILE A 63 -0.43 -17.87 3.30
C ILE A 63 0.01 -19.13 4.05
N GLU A 64 -0.84 -20.15 4.11
CA GLU A 64 -0.56 -21.42 4.79
C GLU A 64 0.66 -22.14 4.19
N ASN A 65 0.75 -22.21 2.85
CA ASN A 65 1.92 -22.77 2.17
C ASN A 65 3.19 -22.02 2.53
N LEU A 66 3.20 -20.68 2.44
CA LEU A 66 4.39 -19.87 2.71
C LEU A 66 4.82 -19.96 4.17
N VAL A 67 3.86 -19.93 5.11
CA VAL A 67 4.10 -20.13 6.54
C VAL A 67 4.69 -21.52 6.80
N SER A 68 4.17 -22.58 6.18
CA SER A 68 4.68 -23.95 6.36
C SER A 68 6.13 -24.12 5.88
N LEU A 69 6.55 -23.29 4.93
CA LEU A 69 7.93 -23.24 4.42
C LEU A 69 8.83 -22.31 5.27
N GLY A 70 8.31 -21.66 6.31
CA GLY A 70 9.02 -20.66 7.10
C GLY A 70 9.31 -19.36 6.32
N HIS A 71 8.59 -19.11 5.22
CA HIS A 71 8.75 -17.89 4.44
C HIS A 71 8.03 -16.71 5.11
N ALA A 72 8.63 -15.52 5.07
CA ALA A 72 8.03 -14.36 5.70
C ALA A 72 6.78 -13.88 4.92
N VAL A 73 5.65 -13.78 5.62
CA VAL A 73 4.37 -13.35 5.04
C VAL A 73 3.90 -12.06 5.69
N CYS A 74 3.31 -11.20 4.86
CA CYS A 74 2.49 -10.06 5.27
C CYS A 74 1.09 -10.23 4.69
N ILE A 75 0.06 -9.96 5.47
CA ILE A 75 -1.31 -9.85 4.94
C ILE A 75 -1.61 -8.39 4.64
N SER A 76 -2.00 -8.08 3.41
CA SER A 76 -2.36 -6.74 2.95
C SER A 76 -3.85 -6.65 2.65
N THR A 77 -4.52 -5.75 3.37
CA THR A 77 -5.96 -5.58 3.39
C THR A 77 -6.29 -4.16 2.93
N VAL A 78 -7.19 -4.02 1.97
CA VAL A 78 -7.80 -2.74 1.62
C VAL A 78 -9.07 -2.58 2.43
N MET A 79 -9.16 -1.53 3.22
CA MET A 79 -10.29 -1.27 4.11
C MET A 79 -11.46 -0.69 3.34
N THR A 80 -12.61 -1.33 3.44
CA THR A 80 -13.90 -0.93 2.87
C THR A 80 -14.94 -0.84 3.99
N GLY A 81 -16.08 -0.18 3.74
CA GLY A 81 -17.19 -0.14 4.71
C GLY A 81 -17.64 -1.54 5.15
N ASP A 82 -17.60 -2.50 4.23
CA ASP A 82 -18.09 -3.85 4.47
C ASP A 82 -17.12 -4.74 5.27
N ASN A 83 -15.84 -4.37 5.36
CA ASN A 83 -14.82 -5.23 5.95
C ASN A 83 -14.23 -4.75 7.28
N PHE A 84 -14.59 -3.58 7.79
CA PHE A 84 -14.07 -3.09 9.09
C PHE A 84 -14.25 -4.08 10.24
N LYS A 85 -15.39 -4.78 10.27
CA LYS A 85 -15.70 -5.77 11.31
C LYS A 85 -14.93 -7.08 11.11
N SER A 86 -14.68 -7.48 9.87
CA SER A 86 -14.08 -8.78 9.56
C SER A 86 -12.56 -8.71 9.35
N ALA A 87 -12.00 -7.54 9.03
CA ALA A 87 -10.56 -7.36 8.81
C ALA A 87 -9.75 -7.67 10.08
N GLU A 88 -10.28 -7.41 11.28
CA GLU A 88 -9.60 -7.73 12.53
C GLU A 88 -9.46 -9.26 12.75
N SER A 89 -10.43 -10.04 12.26
CA SER A 89 -10.38 -11.52 12.33
C SER A 89 -9.22 -12.13 11.53
N LEU A 90 -8.60 -11.37 10.61
CA LEU A 90 -7.35 -11.79 9.97
C LEU A 90 -6.23 -11.91 10.99
N ILE A 91 -6.17 -11.00 11.96
CA ILE A 91 -5.18 -11.06 13.03
C ILE A 91 -5.48 -12.28 13.90
N ASP A 92 -6.73 -12.50 14.29
CA ASP A 92 -7.13 -13.67 15.09
C ASP A 92 -6.77 -15.01 14.41
N ARG A 93 -6.97 -15.09 13.10
CA ARG A 93 -6.75 -16.31 12.33
C ARG A 93 -5.27 -16.62 12.10
N PHE A 94 -4.47 -15.61 11.81
CA PHE A 94 -3.12 -15.82 11.28
C PHE A 94 -2.00 -15.44 12.26
N PHE A 95 -2.27 -14.68 13.32
CA PHE A 95 -1.30 -14.45 14.37
C PHE A 95 -1.26 -15.67 15.32
N PRO A 96 -0.08 -16.18 15.75
CA PRO A 96 1.26 -15.56 15.67
C PRO A 96 2.13 -15.95 14.47
N ASP A 97 1.66 -16.83 13.59
CA ASP A 97 2.44 -17.35 12.46
C ASP A 97 2.74 -16.27 11.42
N VAL A 98 1.76 -15.38 11.20
CA VAL A 98 1.93 -14.11 10.47
C VAL A 98 2.00 -12.97 11.48
N ARG A 99 3.05 -12.16 11.38
CA ARG A 99 3.31 -11.05 12.30
C ARG A 99 3.02 -9.67 11.71
N VAL A 100 3.01 -9.55 10.38
CA VAL A 100 2.91 -8.26 9.68
C VAL A 100 1.56 -8.14 8.99
N PHE A 101 0.77 -7.15 9.38
CA PHE A 101 -0.56 -6.88 8.80
C PHE A 101 -0.61 -5.45 8.29
N ARG A 102 -1.01 -5.27 7.05
CA ARG A 102 -1.12 -3.97 6.39
C ARG A 102 -2.58 -3.65 6.17
N PHE A 103 -3.04 -2.54 6.71
CA PHE A 103 -4.40 -2.06 6.50
C PHE A 103 -4.32 -0.71 5.81
N PHE A 104 -4.78 -0.64 4.56
CA PHE A 104 -4.77 0.59 3.77
C PHE A 104 -6.18 1.12 3.55
N PRO A 105 -6.37 2.44 3.41
CA PRO A 105 -7.68 2.95 3.04
C PRO A 105 -7.98 2.54 1.59
N ARG A 106 -9.25 2.41 1.24
CA ARG A 106 -9.66 2.41 -0.16
C ARG A 106 -9.27 3.75 -0.78
N ILE A 107 -8.83 3.71 -2.04
CA ILE A 107 -8.56 4.93 -2.80
C ILE A 107 -9.91 5.43 -3.31
N PRO A 108 -10.31 6.67 -2.98
CA PRO A 108 -11.58 7.21 -3.45
C PRO A 108 -11.61 7.31 -4.98
N ARG A 109 -12.71 6.86 -5.56
CA ARG A 109 -12.97 6.91 -7.01
C ARG A 109 -13.83 8.10 -7.41
N SER A 110 -14.46 8.78 -6.45
CA SER A 110 -15.34 9.92 -6.68
C SER A 110 -15.30 10.92 -5.52
N VAL A 111 -15.85 12.12 -5.74
CA VAL A 111 -16.02 13.18 -4.72
C VAL A 111 -16.84 12.70 -3.54
N ALA A 112 -17.94 12.00 -3.82
CA ALA A 112 -18.77 11.40 -2.79
C ALA A 112 -17.99 10.40 -1.95
N GLU A 113 -17.26 9.47 -2.58
CA GLU A 113 -16.47 8.45 -1.89
C GLU A 113 -15.36 9.04 -1.00
N ALA A 114 -14.85 10.20 -1.40
CA ALA A 114 -13.81 10.92 -0.72
C ALA A 114 -14.33 11.65 0.52
N ASN A 115 -15.51 12.26 0.44
CA ASN A 115 -16.15 12.99 1.53
C ASN A 115 -17.12 12.11 2.34
N ASP A 116 -16.88 10.80 2.34
CA ASP A 116 -17.63 9.81 3.09
C ASP A 116 -17.17 9.81 4.56
N ASP A 117 -17.74 10.71 5.35
CA ASP A 117 -17.37 10.92 6.77
C ASP A 117 -17.58 9.66 7.62
N GLU A 118 -18.58 8.84 7.29
CA GLU A 118 -18.85 7.58 7.97
C GLU A 118 -17.69 6.61 7.78
N TYR A 119 -17.27 6.39 6.52
CA TYR A 119 -16.10 5.55 6.22
C TYR A 119 -14.83 6.00 6.94
N TRP A 120 -14.52 7.31 6.92
CA TRP A 120 -13.30 7.82 7.56
C TRP A 120 -13.34 7.73 9.08
N THR A 121 -14.52 7.88 9.67
CA THR A 121 -14.75 7.68 11.10
C THR A 121 -14.53 6.21 11.45
N GLU A 122 -15.18 5.29 10.75
CA GLU A 122 -15.02 3.85 11.00
C GLU A 122 -13.57 3.36 10.80
N LEU A 123 -12.88 3.87 9.78
CA LEU A 123 -11.46 3.58 9.54
C LEU A 123 -10.58 4.04 10.71
N SER A 124 -10.85 5.23 11.25
CA SER A 124 -10.09 5.77 12.38
C SER A 124 -10.29 4.92 13.63
N ILE A 125 -11.55 4.53 13.93
CA ILE A 125 -11.86 3.64 15.05
C ILE A 125 -11.19 2.27 14.84
N PHE A 126 -11.21 1.72 13.63
CA PHE A 126 -10.52 0.45 13.32
C PHE A 126 -9.01 0.54 13.58
N PHE A 127 -8.35 1.61 13.12
CA PHE A 127 -6.92 1.82 13.36
C PHE A 127 -6.57 1.94 14.84
N GLU A 128 -7.39 2.65 15.62
CA GLU A 128 -7.20 2.74 17.08
C GLU A 128 -7.27 1.36 17.74
N ARG A 129 -8.27 0.53 17.39
CA ARG A 129 -8.37 -0.85 17.92
C ARG A 129 -7.15 -1.70 17.58
N VAL A 130 -6.70 -1.67 16.33
CA VAL A 130 -5.52 -2.44 15.88
C VAL A 130 -4.24 -1.97 16.60
N GLN A 131 -4.08 -0.66 16.82
CA GLN A 131 -2.94 -0.11 17.57
C GLN A 131 -2.95 -0.52 19.04
N GLN A 132 -4.11 -0.45 19.71
CA GLN A 132 -4.27 -0.90 21.09
C GLN A 132 -3.91 -2.38 21.23
N ARG A 133 -4.38 -3.22 20.30
CA ARG A 133 -4.05 -4.64 20.26
C ARG A 133 -2.55 -4.87 20.11
N ALA A 134 -1.89 -4.18 19.18
CA ALA A 134 -0.43 -4.27 19.00
C ALA A 134 0.35 -3.82 20.25
N GLY A 135 -0.17 -2.84 21.01
CA GLY A 135 0.40 -2.42 22.30
C GLY A 135 0.42 -3.53 23.36
N THR A 136 -0.48 -4.51 23.26
CA THR A 136 -0.55 -5.68 24.18
C THR A 136 0.11 -6.94 23.61
N GLN A 137 0.43 -6.95 22.31
CA GLN A 137 0.99 -8.10 21.59
C GLN A 137 2.30 -7.68 20.90
N PRO A 138 3.47 -7.74 21.57
CA PRO A 138 4.72 -7.14 21.08
C PRO A 138 5.21 -7.64 19.72
N TRP A 139 4.75 -8.81 19.28
CA TRP A 139 5.12 -9.42 18.01
C TRP A 139 4.16 -9.08 16.86
N LEU A 140 3.00 -8.49 17.16
CA LEU A 140 2.05 -8.02 16.17
C LEU A 140 2.53 -6.69 15.59
N LYS A 141 2.72 -6.63 14.27
CA LYS A 141 3.23 -5.47 13.54
C LYS A 141 2.20 -4.96 12.54
N PRO A 142 1.22 -4.15 12.97
CA PRO A 142 0.34 -3.47 12.05
C PRO A 142 1.09 -2.34 11.32
N ILE A 143 0.87 -2.23 10.02
CA ILE A 143 1.34 -1.13 9.18
C ILE A 143 0.11 -0.37 8.73
N LEU A 144 -0.01 0.86 9.21
CA LEU A 144 -1.15 1.74 8.98
C LEU A 144 -0.70 3.00 8.20
N PRO A 145 -1.56 3.58 7.35
CA PRO A 145 -1.33 4.86 6.68
C PRO A 145 -1.40 5.99 7.72
N TYR A 146 -0.32 6.27 8.43
CA TYR A 146 -0.36 7.31 9.47
C TYR A 146 -0.65 8.70 8.89
N LYS A 147 -1.64 9.37 9.49
CA LYS A 147 -1.85 10.83 9.46
C LYS A 147 -0.56 11.51 9.98
N SER A 148 -0.18 12.62 9.36
CA SER A 148 0.89 13.53 9.80
C SER A 148 0.72 13.96 11.28
N VAL A 149 1.83 14.36 11.92
CA VAL A 149 2.03 15.11 13.21
C VAL A 149 2.85 14.27 14.23
N GLN A 150 4.19 14.44 14.33
CA GLN A 150 5.02 15.42 15.11
C GLN A 150 5.02 15.19 16.64
N ARG A 151 6.07 15.29 17.48
CA ARG A 151 7.52 15.73 17.48
C ARG A 151 8.16 15.14 18.80
N SER A 152 9.47 15.05 19.10
CA SER A 152 10.43 16.16 19.28
C SER A 152 11.92 15.74 19.48
N GLU A 153 12.78 16.77 19.33
CA GLU A 153 14.14 17.04 19.87
C GLU A 153 15.43 16.54 19.19
N GLN A 154 15.46 15.46 18.41
CA GLN A 154 16.76 14.91 17.92
C GLN A 154 17.02 15.03 16.41
N GLY A 155 16.23 15.81 15.68
CA GLY A 155 16.60 16.28 14.34
C GLY A 155 16.85 15.18 13.29
N LEU A 156 15.79 14.48 12.85
CA LEU A 156 15.83 13.68 11.60
C LEU A 156 14.50 13.76 10.79
N MET A 157 14.54 14.60 9.76
CA MET A 157 13.92 14.59 8.41
C MET A 157 12.41 14.37 8.15
N PHE A 158 11.56 13.88 9.06
CA PHE A 158 10.15 13.58 8.69
C PHE A 158 9.10 14.30 9.53
N ASP A 159 9.44 15.51 9.97
CA ASP A 159 8.65 16.22 10.97
C ASP A 159 7.43 16.95 10.41
N THR A 160 7.22 17.21 9.12
CA THR A 160 5.90 17.68 8.66
C THR A 160 5.83 17.50 7.16
N LEU A 161 5.22 16.42 6.72
CA LEU A 161 4.92 16.28 5.29
C LEU A 161 3.60 17.00 5.02
N GLU A 162 3.66 18.34 4.96
CA GLU A 162 2.66 19.14 4.24
C GLU A 162 2.71 18.88 2.71
N HIS A 163 3.69 18.08 2.27
CA HIS A 163 4.11 17.89 0.89
C HIS A 163 4.21 16.39 0.54
N CYS A 164 4.09 16.05 -0.74
CA CYS A 164 4.19 14.66 -1.17
C CYS A 164 5.65 14.16 -1.12
N CYS A 165 5.97 13.27 -0.18
CA CYS A 165 7.33 12.72 -0.04
C CYS A 165 7.76 11.76 -1.15
N CYS A 166 6.80 11.24 -1.93
CA CYS A 166 7.07 10.20 -2.92
C CYS A 166 8.04 10.70 -4.00
N ALA A 167 7.97 11.98 -4.36
CA ALA A 167 8.86 12.57 -5.37
C ALA A 167 10.35 12.62 -4.98
N PHE A 168 10.66 12.48 -3.70
CA PHE A 168 12.02 12.57 -3.19
C PHE A 168 12.61 11.24 -2.79
N SER A 169 11.77 10.26 -2.43
CA SER A 169 12.23 9.01 -1.79
C SER A 169 11.78 7.75 -2.51
N LYS A 170 10.93 7.85 -3.54
CA LYS A 170 10.36 6.69 -4.23
C LYS A 170 10.46 6.85 -5.74
N ALA A 171 10.62 5.71 -6.42
CA ALA A 171 10.42 5.58 -7.85
C ALA A 171 9.45 4.43 -8.09
N PHE A 172 8.41 4.69 -8.87
CA PHE A 172 7.55 3.68 -9.47
C PHE A 172 7.98 3.52 -10.93
N ILE A 173 8.27 2.28 -11.32
CA ILE A 173 8.61 1.92 -12.69
C ILE A 173 7.47 1.04 -13.19
N ASP A 174 6.80 1.46 -14.25
CA ASP A 174 5.71 0.67 -14.82
C ASP A 174 6.22 -0.44 -15.76
N SER A 175 5.29 -1.22 -16.33
CA SER A 175 5.63 -2.31 -17.25
C SER A 175 6.21 -1.83 -18.59
N SER A 176 6.06 -0.54 -18.92
CA SER A 176 6.61 0.11 -20.10
C SER A 176 7.93 0.83 -19.80
N LEU A 177 8.51 0.55 -18.61
CA LEU A 177 9.77 1.10 -18.13
C LEU A 177 9.76 2.63 -17.96
N GLN A 178 8.57 3.24 -17.86
CA GLN A 178 8.41 4.65 -17.56
C GLN A 178 8.57 4.85 -16.04
N VAL A 179 9.26 5.92 -15.66
CA VAL A 179 9.58 6.24 -14.25
C VAL A 179 8.67 7.35 -13.73
N TYR A 180 8.10 7.16 -12.55
CA TYR A 180 7.20 8.07 -11.85
C TYR A 180 7.58 8.17 -10.37
N PRO A 181 7.10 9.19 -9.63
CA PRO A 181 7.31 9.27 -8.19
C PRO A 181 6.53 8.23 -7.38
N CYS A 182 5.35 7.82 -7.86
CA CYS A 182 4.46 6.89 -7.17
C CYS A 182 3.46 6.29 -8.16
N TYR A 183 2.99 5.07 -7.87
CA TYR A 183 1.92 4.42 -8.63
C TYR A 183 0.63 5.26 -8.68
N TYR A 184 0.28 5.96 -7.59
CA TYR A 184 -0.95 6.75 -7.54
C TYR A 184 -0.90 8.05 -8.33
N SER A 185 0.29 8.55 -8.64
CA SER A 185 0.46 9.75 -9.44
C SER A 185 0.90 9.43 -10.88
N ALA A 186 1.05 8.16 -11.25
CA ALA A 186 1.59 7.75 -12.54
C ALA A 186 0.69 8.22 -13.70
N ASN A 187 1.05 9.36 -14.28
CA ASN A 187 0.39 10.02 -15.41
C ASN A 187 1.43 10.83 -16.21
N THR A 188 1.02 11.38 -17.34
CA THR A 188 1.91 12.15 -18.23
C THR A 188 2.59 13.33 -17.54
N ASP A 189 1.92 13.98 -16.60
CA ASP A 189 2.37 15.23 -15.97
C ASP A 189 3.41 15.00 -14.87
N THR A 190 3.46 13.80 -14.29
CA THR A 190 4.42 13.46 -13.21
C THR A 190 5.51 12.48 -13.67
N ARG A 191 5.55 12.16 -14.96
CA ARG A 191 6.54 11.23 -15.52
C ARG A 191 7.95 11.84 -15.45
N TYR A 192 8.89 11.09 -14.90
CA TYR A 192 10.30 11.47 -14.83
C TYR A 192 11.05 11.17 -16.12
N GLY A 193 10.78 10.02 -16.76
CA GLY A 193 11.48 9.62 -17.97
C GLY A 193 11.22 8.16 -18.34
N ASP A 194 12.04 7.65 -19.26
CA ASP A 194 11.95 6.33 -19.88
C ASP A 194 13.30 5.60 -19.78
N LEU A 195 13.33 4.44 -19.11
CA LEU A 195 14.55 3.65 -18.94
C LEU A 195 15.04 2.96 -20.23
N LEU A 196 14.24 2.97 -21.30
CA LEU A 196 14.70 2.56 -22.63
C LEU A 196 15.62 3.60 -23.28
N GLN A 197 15.53 4.86 -22.86
CA GLN A 197 16.28 5.97 -23.45
C GLN A 197 17.43 6.42 -22.55
N ASP A 198 17.16 6.52 -21.25
CA ASP A 198 18.08 7.13 -20.30
C ASP A 198 18.39 6.21 -19.11
N SER A 199 19.58 6.35 -18.54
CA SER A 199 19.90 5.68 -17.27
C SER A 199 19.00 6.19 -16.13
N PHE A 200 18.70 5.32 -15.15
CA PHE A 200 17.92 5.74 -13.97
C PHE A 200 18.50 6.97 -13.28
N LYS A 201 19.84 7.08 -13.18
CA LYS A 201 20.52 8.25 -12.60
C LYS A 201 20.18 9.52 -13.38
N ALA A 202 20.26 9.49 -14.71
CA ALA A 202 19.95 10.62 -15.57
C ALA A 202 18.48 11.05 -15.41
N ILE A 203 17.55 10.09 -15.44
CA ILE A 203 16.11 10.33 -15.20
C ILE A 203 15.89 10.97 -13.83
N TRP A 204 16.48 10.40 -12.78
CA TRP A 204 16.29 10.84 -11.40
C TRP A 204 16.84 12.24 -11.12
N SER A 205 17.95 12.62 -11.75
CA SER A 205 18.51 13.98 -11.68
C SER A 205 18.01 14.93 -12.77
N GLY A 206 17.15 14.44 -13.67
CA GLY A 206 16.69 15.15 -14.85
C GLY A 206 15.79 16.34 -14.54
N GLU A 207 15.52 17.16 -15.55
CA GLU A 207 14.64 18.34 -15.47
C GLU A 207 13.23 17.95 -15.01
N ARG A 208 12.60 16.96 -15.65
CA ARG A 208 11.26 16.46 -15.29
C ARG A 208 11.13 16.02 -13.83
N ALA A 209 12.14 15.32 -13.31
CA ALA A 209 12.16 14.90 -11.91
C ALA A 209 12.27 16.11 -10.96
N ARG A 210 13.07 17.12 -11.32
CA ARG A 210 13.17 18.38 -10.57
C ARG A 210 11.86 19.17 -10.58
N GLU A 211 11.24 19.36 -11.75
CA GLU A 211 9.93 20.02 -11.90
C GLU A 211 8.86 19.36 -11.03
N THR A 212 8.77 18.03 -11.08
CA THR A 212 7.78 17.28 -10.31
C THR A 212 8.04 17.38 -8.80
N ARG A 213 9.31 17.41 -8.38
CA ARG A 213 9.68 17.63 -6.97
C ARG A 213 9.25 19.02 -6.49
N GLU A 214 9.46 20.06 -7.28
CA GLU A 214 8.95 21.40 -6.94
C GLU A 214 7.42 21.41 -6.86
N ALA A 215 6.72 20.80 -7.81
CA ALA A 215 5.26 20.66 -7.74
C ALA A 215 4.80 19.91 -6.48
N SER A 216 5.55 18.87 -6.06
CA SER A 216 5.23 18.07 -4.88
C SER A 216 5.38 18.81 -3.54
N ARG A 217 6.13 19.93 -3.54
CA ARG A 217 6.23 20.87 -2.41
C ARG A 217 5.01 21.79 -2.31
N LEU A 218 4.22 21.91 -3.37
CA LEU A 218 3.04 22.80 -3.37
C LEU A 218 1.75 22.01 -3.13
N ARG A 219 1.72 20.73 -3.52
CA ARG A 219 0.52 19.88 -3.45
C ARG A 219 0.85 18.39 -3.45
N SER A 220 -0.15 17.57 -3.09
CA SER A 220 -0.09 16.13 -3.34
C SER A 220 -0.11 15.83 -4.84
N LEU A 221 0.76 14.94 -5.32
CA LEU A 221 0.87 14.59 -6.75
C LEU A 221 -0.20 13.62 -7.24
N CYS A 222 -0.65 12.71 -6.38
CA CYS A 222 -1.72 11.77 -6.71
C CYS A 222 -3.11 12.39 -6.58
N SER A 223 -3.14 13.69 -6.31
CA SER A 223 -4.21 14.39 -5.63
C SER A 223 -4.49 13.81 -4.24
N VAL A 224 -4.54 12.48 -4.02
CA VAL A 224 -4.91 11.83 -2.73
C VAL A 224 -4.23 12.51 -1.54
N SER A 225 -5.03 13.13 -0.68
CA SER A 225 -4.61 13.74 0.58
C SER A 225 -5.36 13.05 1.71
N LEU A 226 -4.62 12.32 2.55
CA LEU A 226 -5.14 11.73 3.79
C LEU A 226 -5.15 12.76 4.96
N LEU A 227 -4.72 14.00 4.68
CA LEU A 227 -4.40 15.02 5.68
C LEU A 227 -5.31 16.25 5.61
N ARG A 228 -6.33 16.26 4.75
CA ARG A 228 -7.29 17.38 4.61
C ARG A 228 -8.73 16.87 4.52
N PRO A 229 -9.73 17.65 4.99
CA PRO A 229 -11.17 17.36 4.83
C PRO A 229 -11.67 17.45 3.37
N HIS A 230 -10.77 17.70 2.42
CA HIS A 230 -11.03 17.58 0.99
C HIS A 230 -10.16 16.45 0.45
N VAL A 231 -10.78 15.28 0.43
CA VAL A 231 -10.20 14.06 -0.07
C VAL A 231 -10.38 14.06 -1.61
N PRO A 232 -9.38 13.68 -2.41
CA PRO A 232 -9.49 13.78 -3.87
C PRO A 232 -9.50 12.45 -4.62
N HIS A 233 -9.86 12.56 -5.90
CA HIS A 233 -10.36 11.51 -6.79
C HIS A 233 -9.37 11.19 -7.91
N LYS A 234 -9.43 9.96 -8.42
CA LYS A 234 -8.70 9.54 -9.62
C LYS A 234 -9.63 9.62 -10.84
N PHE A 235 -9.53 10.67 -11.66
CA PHE A 235 -10.16 10.69 -12.98
C PHE A 235 -9.38 9.80 -13.95
N HIS A 236 -10.09 8.98 -14.72
CA HIS A 236 -9.56 8.37 -15.94
C HIS A 236 -9.63 9.40 -17.08
N SER A 237 -8.64 9.39 -17.97
CA SER A 237 -8.43 10.35 -19.06
C SER A 237 -9.49 10.34 -20.18
N GLN A 238 -10.67 9.76 -19.96
CA GLN A 238 -11.73 9.67 -20.99
C GLN A 238 -12.84 10.74 -20.85
N ASP A 239 -12.89 11.48 -19.72
CA ASP A 239 -13.95 12.48 -19.49
C ASP A 239 -13.65 13.87 -20.08
N TRP A 240 -12.55 14.05 -20.82
CA TRP A 240 -12.21 15.33 -21.46
C TRP A 240 -13.01 15.62 -22.75
N ALA A 241 -13.78 14.65 -23.27
CA ALA A 241 -14.39 14.76 -24.60
C ALA A 241 -15.80 15.37 -24.63
N HIS A 242 -16.45 15.62 -23.49
CA HIS A 242 -17.74 16.31 -23.43
C HIS A 242 -17.71 17.21 -22.19
N GLY A 243 -17.27 18.47 -22.28
CA GLY A 243 -18.08 19.56 -22.80
C GLY A 243 -19.08 20.04 -21.73
N LEU A 244 -19.27 21.36 -21.64
CA LEU A 244 -20.24 22.13 -20.80
C LEU A 244 -19.55 22.84 -19.61
N THR A 245 -19.32 24.16 -19.67
CA THR A 245 -20.28 25.24 -19.30
C THR A 245 -20.91 25.06 -17.94
#